data_AF-A0A392N7E0-F1
#
_entry.id   AF-A0A392N7E0-F1
#
_cell.length_a   1.000
_cell.length_b   1.000
_cell.length_c   1.000
_cell.angle_alpha   90.00
_cell.angle_beta   90.00
_cell.angle_gamma   90.00
#
_symmetry.space_group_name_H-M   'P 1'
#
loop_
_entity.id
_entity.type
_entity.pdbx_description
1 polymer ?
#
loop_
_entity_poly.entity_id
_entity_poly.type
_entity_poly.pdbx_seq_one_letter_code
_entity_poly.pdbx_strand_id
1 'polypeptide(L)'
;MEAGRRKQCSNESCKKRIYPRVDPVVIMLVIDHENDRALLSKQSRFVPRMWSCLAGESLEEAVRRETLEETGIEVGEVVYHSSQPWP
;
A
#
# COMPACT_ATOMS: atom_id res chain seq x y z
N MET A 1 18.85 7.02 -26.72
CA MET A 1 18.53 5.69 -26.18
C MET A 1 18.34 5.84 -24.68
N GLU A 2 17.14 5.69 -24.13
CA GLU A 2 16.85 5.97 -22.70
C GLU A 2 16.98 4.74 -21.78
N ALA A 3 18.04 3.96 -21.96
CA ALA A 3 18.48 2.90 -21.03
C ALA A 3 17.37 2.10 -20.29
N GLY A 4 16.32 1.65 -21.00
CA GLY A 4 15.21 0.86 -20.43
C GLY A 4 14.18 1.61 -19.59
N ARG A 5 14.29 2.94 -19.42
CA ARG A 5 13.40 3.77 -18.57
C ARG A 5 12.06 4.10 -19.22
N ARG A 6 11.93 3.90 -20.52
CA ARG A 6 10.67 4.06 -21.26
C ARG A 6 10.63 3.19 -22.51
N LYS A 7 9.42 2.89 -22.97
CA LYS A 7 9.13 2.40 -24.32
C LYS A 7 8.49 3.52 -25.14
N GLN A 8 8.75 3.56 -26.44
CA GLN A 8 8.12 4.48 -27.37
C GLN A 8 7.41 3.69 -28.47
N CYS A 9 6.19 4.08 -28.79
CA CYS A 9 5.44 3.49 -29.91
C CYS A 9 6.17 3.76 -31.22
N SER A 10 6.41 2.71 -32.01
CA SER A 10 7.08 2.77 -33.31
C SER A 10 6.22 3.33 -34.44
N ASN A 11 4.92 3.51 -34.23
CA ASN A 11 4.05 4.14 -35.22
C ASN A 11 4.31 5.66 -35.25
N GLU A 12 4.73 6.15 -36.41
CA GLU A 12 5.05 7.56 -36.69
C GLU A 12 3.90 8.54 -36.41
N SER A 13 2.64 8.10 -36.52
CA SER A 13 1.48 8.95 -36.19
C SER A 13 1.12 8.96 -34.70
N CYS A 14 1.55 7.94 -33.94
CA CYS A 14 1.21 7.80 -32.52
C CYS A 14 2.29 8.40 -31.60
N LYS A 15 3.56 8.00 -31.77
CA LYS A 15 4.74 8.44 -31.00
C LYS A 15 4.59 8.44 -29.46
N LYS A 16 3.57 7.76 -28.90
CA LYS A 16 3.29 7.70 -27.46
C LYS A 16 4.47 7.12 -26.68
N ARG A 17 4.74 7.69 -25.50
CA ARG A 17 5.74 7.23 -24.55
C ARG A 17 5.07 6.48 -23.41
N ILE A 18 5.66 5.37 -22.98
CA ILE A 18 5.17 4.52 -21.89
C ILE A 18 6.30 4.37 -20.87
N TYR A 19 6.00 4.67 -19.61
CA TYR A 19 6.93 4.53 -18.49
C TYR A 19 6.56 3.32 -17.63
N PRO A 20 7.50 2.74 -16.86
CA PRO A 20 7.21 1.73 -15.86
C PRO A 20 6.10 2.21 -14.91
N ARG A 21 5.14 1.33 -14.62
CA ARG A 21 4.08 1.58 -13.65
C ARG A 21 4.63 1.37 -12.24
N VAL A 22 4.23 2.25 -11.32
CA VAL A 22 4.41 2.09 -9.88
C VAL A 22 3.02 2.20 -9.27
N ASP A 23 2.58 1.14 -8.60
CA ASP A 23 1.29 1.09 -7.93
C ASP A 23 1.51 1.41 -6.44
N PRO A 24 1.01 2.55 -5.93
CA PRO A 24 1.21 2.92 -4.54
C PRO A 24 0.35 2.05 -3.62
N VAL A 25 0.96 1.54 -2.56
CA VAL A 25 0.33 0.72 -1.52
C VAL A 25 0.77 1.27 -0.17
N VAL A 26 -0.14 1.30 0.79
CA VAL A 26 0.18 1.62 2.19
C VAL A 26 0.18 0.34 3.01
N ILE A 27 1.07 0.30 4.01
CA ILE A 27 1.04 -0.67 5.11
C ILE A 27 0.87 0.14 6.39
N MET A 28 -0.12 -0.22 7.21
CA MET A 28 -0.52 0.56 8.38
C MET A 28 -0.52 -0.28 9.66
N LEU A 29 0.09 0.27 10.70
CA LEU A 29 0.05 -0.27 12.06
C LEU A 29 -0.93 0.58 12.88
N VAL A 30 -2.05 -0.01 13.28
CA VAL A 30 -3.01 0.65 14.17
C VAL A 30 -2.60 0.40 15.61
N ILE A 31 -2.40 1.49 16.37
CA ILE A 31 -1.91 1.47 17.74
C ILE A 31 -2.99 2.02 18.68
N ASP A 32 -3.27 1.27 19.73
CA ASP A 32 -4.09 1.70 20.86
C ASP A 32 -3.14 2.04 22.01
N HIS A 33 -2.86 3.34 22.16
CA HIS A 33 -1.90 3.85 23.14
C HIS A 33 -2.35 3.67 24.59
N GLU A 34 -3.66 3.66 24.85
CA GLU A 34 -4.18 3.53 26.22
C GLU A 34 -4.00 2.11 26.76
N ASN A 35 -4.11 1.12 25.88
CA ASN A 35 -4.06 -0.30 26.24
C ASN A 35 -2.75 -0.99 25.84
N ASP A 36 -1.76 -0.23 25.36
CA ASP A 36 -0.44 -0.71 24.89
C ASP A 36 -0.53 -1.93 23.96
N ARG A 37 -1.36 -1.80 22.92
CA ARG A 37 -1.61 -2.90 21.96
C ARG A 37 -1.69 -2.40 20.53
N ALA A 38 -1.49 -3.31 19.59
CA ALA A 38 -1.60 -3.03 18.17
C ALA A 38 -2.48 -4.06 17.46
N LEU A 39 -3.12 -3.60 16.38
CA LEU A 39 -3.93 -4.45 15.52
C LEU A 39 -3.05 -5.17 14.50
N LEU A 40 -3.23 -6.48 14.40
CA LEU A 40 -2.61 -7.29 13.35
C LEU A 40 -3.69 -8.14 12.68
N SER A 41 -3.57 -8.33 11.37
CA SER A 41 -4.45 -9.19 10.59
C SER A 41 -3.77 -10.50 10.23
N LYS A 42 -4.60 -11.51 9.97
CA LYS A 42 -4.17 -12.82 9.50
C LYS A 42 -4.96 -13.17 8.24
N GLN A 43 -4.23 -13.36 7.14
CA GLN A 43 -4.81 -13.83 5.90
C GLN A 43 -4.68 -15.35 5.78
N SER A 44 -5.65 -16.00 5.14
CA SER A 44 -5.69 -17.46 4.97
C SER A 44 -4.46 -18.02 4.25
N ARG A 45 -3.84 -17.22 3.36
CA ARG A 45 -2.63 -17.56 2.62
C ARG A 45 -1.34 -17.52 3.45
N PHE A 46 -1.37 -16.93 4.65
CA PHE A 46 -0.19 -16.79 5.49
C PHE A 46 0.21 -18.12 6.12
N VAL A 47 1.52 -18.30 6.33
CA VAL A 47 2.02 -19.46 7.07
C VAL A 47 1.42 -19.48 8.48
N PRO A 48 1.21 -20.67 9.09
CA PRO A 48 0.63 -20.76 10.42
C PRO A 48 1.39 -19.91 11.44
N ARG A 49 0.64 -19.18 12.28
CA ARG A 49 1.14 -18.24 13.30
C ARG A 49 1.82 -16.97 12.76
N MET A 50 1.68 -16.65 11.48
CA MET A 50 2.06 -15.34 10.94
C MET A 50 0.89 -14.35 11.00
N TRP A 51 1.21 -13.15 11.47
CA TRP A 51 0.33 -11.99 11.56
C TRP A 51 1.08 -10.80 10.95
N SER A 52 0.35 -9.88 10.34
CA SER A 52 0.92 -8.71 9.68
C SER A 52 0.09 -7.47 9.98
N CYS A 53 0.69 -6.31 9.77
CA CYS A 53 -0.05 -5.06 9.57
C CYS A 53 -1.05 -5.21 8.41
N LEU A 54 -2.09 -4.37 8.42
CA LEU A 54 -3.00 -4.21 7.30
C LEU A 54 -2.27 -3.52 6.14
N ALA A 55 -2.61 -3.87 4.91
CA ALA A 55 -2.04 -3.26 3.72
C ALA A 55 -3.09 -3.14 2.62
N GLY A 56 -3.11 -2.00 1.94
CA GLY A 56 -4.00 -1.74 0.82
C GLY A 56 -3.75 -0.40 0.14
N GLU A 57 -4.78 0.21 -0.40
CA GLU A 57 -4.70 1.35 -1.32
C GLU A 57 -4.23 2.64 -0.63
N SER A 58 -3.56 3.51 -1.38
CA SER A 58 -2.86 4.67 -0.82
C SER A 58 -3.76 5.87 -0.48
N LEU A 59 -3.26 6.71 0.46
CA LEU A 59 -3.84 7.92 1.08
C LEU A 59 -4.42 7.67 2.48
N GLU A 60 -4.38 8.70 3.32
CA GLU A 60 -4.86 8.66 4.70
C GLU A 60 -6.35 8.35 4.79
N GLU A 61 -7.13 8.74 3.78
CA GLU A 61 -8.54 8.37 3.67
C GLU A 61 -8.72 6.87 3.40
N ALA A 62 -7.87 6.29 2.54
CA ALA A 62 -7.90 4.86 2.24
C ALA A 62 -7.50 4.04 3.47
N VAL A 63 -6.47 4.46 4.23
CA VAL A 63 -6.09 3.81 5.50
C VAL A 63 -7.29 3.70 6.45
N ARG A 64 -8.07 4.77 6.60
CA ARG A 64 -9.25 4.79 7.48
C ARG A 64 -10.35 3.89 6.95
N ARG A 65 -10.69 4.02 5.66
CA ARG A 65 -11.72 3.23 4.99
C ARG A 65 -11.41 1.73 5.08
N GLU A 66 -10.20 1.32 4.72
CA GLU A 66 -9.81 -0.09 4.69
C GLU A 66 -9.72 -0.70 6.08
N THR A 67 -9.19 0.04 7.07
CA THR A 67 -9.18 -0.45 8.45
C THR A 67 -10.59 -0.72 8.94
N LEU A 68 -11.53 0.18 8.65
CA LEU A 68 -12.93 -0.01 9.00
C LEU A 68 -13.55 -1.21 8.27
N GLU A 69 -13.33 -1.34 6.96
CA GLU A 69 -13.88 -2.44 6.15
C GLU A 69 -13.36 -3.83 6.59
N GLU A 70 -12.06 -3.95 6.89
CA GLU A 70 -11.44 -5.24 7.20
C GLU A 70 -11.59 -5.64 8.68
N THR A 71 -11.69 -4.67 9.59
CA THR A 71 -11.58 -4.94 11.04
C THR A 71 -12.72 -4.37 11.87
N GLY A 72 -13.53 -3.47 11.30
CA GLY A 72 -14.60 -2.77 12.03
C GLY A 72 -14.11 -1.70 13.00
N ILE A 73 -12.81 -1.36 12.98
CA ILE A 73 -12.20 -0.39 13.89
C ILE A 73 -12.10 0.97 13.20
N GLU A 74 -12.62 2.01 13.85
CA GLU A 74 -12.41 3.40 13.46
C GLU A 74 -11.05 3.88 13.94
N VAL A 75 -10.31 4.56 13.06
CA VAL A 75 -8.97 5.10 13.34
C VAL A 75 -8.92 6.61 13.16
N GLY A 76 -8.26 7.29 14.08
CA GLY A 76 -8.18 8.75 14.14
C GLY A 76 -7.03 9.32 13.32
N GLU A 77 -5.98 9.78 14.00
CA GLU A 77 -4.79 10.35 13.38
C GLU A 77 -4.04 9.30 12.54
N VAL A 78 -3.58 9.70 11.35
CA VAL A 78 -2.74 8.88 10.47
C VAL A 78 -1.43 9.62 10.26
N VAL A 79 -0.33 9.01 10.68
CA VAL A 79 1.01 9.59 10.58
C VAL A 79 1.86 8.72 9.66
N TYR A 80 2.42 9.34 8.63
CA TYR A 80 3.39 8.68 7.76
C TYR A 80 4.71 8.43 8.50
N HIS A 81 5.18 7.18 8.47
CA HIS A 81 6.47 6.80 9.04
C HIS A 81 7.58 6.75 7.98
N SER A 82 7.41 5.92 6.94
CA SER A 82 8.46 5.66 5.94
C SER A 82 7.89 5.01 4.67
N SER A 83 8.69 5.01 3.59
CA SER A 83 8.37 4.34 2.32
C SER A 83 9.46 3.34 1.97
N GLN A 84 9.08 2.20 1.41
CA GLN A 84 10.00 1.19 0.91
C GLN A 84 9.51 0.67 -0.45
N PRO A 85 10.39 0.56 -1.47
CA PRO A 85 10.03 -0.09 -2.72
C PRO A 85 9.82 -1.59 -2.50
N TRP A 86 8.76 -2.13 -3.09
CA TRP A 86 8.47 -3.55 -3.12
C TRP A 86 8.46 -4.05 -4.58
N PRO A 87 9.54 -4.68 -5.08
CA PRO A 87 9.67 -5.14 -6.46
C PRO A 87 8.97 -6.49 -6.73
#